data_AF-A0A5J4VE75-F1
#
_entry.id   AF-A0A5J4VE75-F1
#
_cell.length_a   1.000
_cell.length_b   1.000
_cell.length_c   1.000
_cell.angle_alpha   90.00
_cell.angle_beta   90.00
_cell.angle_gamma   90.00
#
_symmetry.space_group_name_H-M   'P 1'
#
loop_
_entity.id
_entity.type
_entity.pdbx_description
1 polymer ?
#
loop_
_entity_poly.entity_id
_entity_poly.type
_entity_poly.pdbx_seq_one_letter_code
_entity_poly.pdbx_strand_id
1 'polypeptide(L)'
;MNQLFVEKSDDLGRKNAIIAGIVDALHEIISTRNLDDITAPYIHALFVFTHPYSIAISQLLFEKKSLTYLLHLLDHQDQQIINSALAAIVNILYCGVISTNNTLPHPYYEELYQQGGIQKIFTLFQQTTHQFSKNCSATCLVLVFRSREMPYPEMKDYIISHLKSIVNHQDEETRNEAILALQCLQQNSYFNLQTYDKEQLNNATGQLFIYQFGEDMTQSWLKEHFEQFGRVISIFLPVSMGKSRGFGFVTMKEKEASLRAFNHCFHTSLN
;
A
#
# COMPACT_ATOMS: atom_id res chain seq x y z
N MET A 1 -1.02 23.58 12.66
CA MET A 1 -0.55 22.84 11.47
C MET A 1 -1.31 21.52 11.30
N ASN A 2 -1.41 20.67 12.34
CA ASN A 2 -2.22 19.43 12.29
C ASN A 2 -3.67 19.65 11.82
N GLN A 3 -4.37 20.68 12.26
CA GLN A 3 -5.77 20.91 11.85
C GLN A 3 -5.97 21.45 10.43
N LEU A 4 -4.91 21.89 9.73
CA LEU A 4 -5.07 22.47 8.38
C LEU A 4 -5.28 21.40 7.29
N PHE A 5 -4.70 20.21 7.47
CA PHE A 5 -4.66 19.16 6.44
C PHE A 5 -5.27 17.82 6.84
N VAL A 6 -5.63 17.64 8.12
CA VAL A 6 -6.35 16.43 8.58
C VAL A 6 -7.65 16.30 7.79
N GLU A 7 -7.80 15.16 7.10
CA GLU A 7 -8.98 14.77 6.30
C GLU A 7 -9.29 15.68 5.09
N LYS A 8 -8.36 16.56 4.68
CA LYS A 8 -8.55 17.46 3.53
C LYS A 8 -7.64 17.08 2.37
N SER A 9 -8.23 16.82 1.21
CA SER A 9 -7.56 16.58 -0.08
C SER A 9 -6.94 17.85 -0.68
N ASP A 10 -6.28 18.68 0.14
CA ASP A 10 -5.63 19.92 -0.31
C ASP A 10 -4.21 19.65 -0.80
N ASP A 11 -4.10 19.01 -1.96
CA ASP A 11 -2.80 18.74 -2.61
C ASP A 11 -2.05 20.04 -2.91
N LEU A 12 -2.76 21.12 -3.26
CA LEU A 12 -2.14 22.41 -3.52
C LEU A 12 -1.50 22.98 -2.24
N GLY A 13 -2.21 22.95 -1.11
CA GLY A 13 -1.70 23.36 0.19
C GLY A 13 -0.55 22.49 0.69
N ARG A 14 -0.64 21.15 0.53
CA ARG A 14 0.47 20.24 0.88
C ARG A 14 1.69 20.50 0.01
N LYS A 15 1.51 20.70 -1.30
CA LYS A 15 2.59 21.08 -2.22
C LYS A 15 3.22 22.42 -1.82
N ASN A 16 2.42 23.44 -1.55
CA ASN A 16 2.91 24.75 -1.11
C ASN A 16 3.67 24.66 0.21
N ALA A 17 3.19 23.85 1.15
CA ALA A 17 3.87 23.59 2.42
C ALA A 17 5.22 22.88 2.23
N ILE A 18 5.31 21.90 1.32
CA ILE A 18 6.57 21.25 0.95
C ILE A 18 7.54 22.26 0.33
N ILE A 19 7.06 23.09 -0.61
CA ILE A 19 7.86 24.13 -1.27
C ILE A 19 8.34 25.18 -0.25
N ALA A 20 7.51 25.50 0.75
CA ALA A 20 7.84 26.41 1.83
C ALA A 20 8.85 25.84 2.85
N GLY A 21 9.29 24.59 2.69
CA GLY A 21 10.33 23.98 3.53
C GLY A 21 9.82 23.31 4.79
N ILE A 22 8.50 23.08 4.94
CA ILE A 22 7.96 22.44 6.15
C ILE A 22 8.49 21.00 6.30
N VAL A 23 8.52 20.24 5.20
CA VAL A 23 9.07 18.88 5.22
C VAL A 23 10.57 18.89 5.51
N ASP A 24 11.32 19.85 4.97
CA ASP A 24 12.75 20.00 5.25
C ASP A 24 13.01 20.26 6.74
N ALA A 25 12.21 21.14 7.36
CA ALA A 25 12.31 21.42 8.79
C ALA A 25 11.97 20.20 9.67
N LEU A 26 10.96 19.40 9.28
CA LEU A 26 10.63 18.15 9.97
C LEU A 26 11.77 17.13 9.84
N HIS A 27 12.36 17.00 8.65
CA HIS A 27 13.52 16.15 8.41
C HIS A 27 14.74 16.58 9.24
N GLU A 28 15.01 17.88 9.34
CA GLU A 28 16.06 18.43 10.20
C GLU A 28 15.82 18.05 11.66
N ILE A 29 14.60 18.23 12.16
CA ILE A 29 14.24 17.82 13.53
C ILE A 29 14.46 16.32 13.74
N ILE A 30 14.02 15.48 12.80
CA ILE A 30 14.15 14.01 12.91
C ILE A 30 15.61 13.57 12.88
N SER A 31 16.47 14.25 12.13
CA SER A 31 17.86 13.85 11.92
C SER A 31 18.86 14.43 12.93
N THR A 32 18.51 15.53 13.61
CA THR A 32 19.43 16.25 14.50
C THR A 32 19.17 16.03 15.99
N ARG A 33 17.95 15.65 16.36
CA ARG A 33 17.59 15.39 17.76
C ARG A 33 17.89 13.94 18.13
N ASN A 34 18.07 13.69 19.43
CA ASN A 34 18.07 12.31 19.91
C ASN A 34 16.71 11.69 19.60
N LEU A 35 16.72 10.41 19.23
CA LEU A 35 15.52 9.71 18.81
C LEU A 35 14.44 9.75 19.89
N ASP A 36 14.82 9.60 21.17
CA ASP A 36 13.91 9.65 22.32
C ASP A 36 13.24 11.03 22.54
N ASP A 37 13.81 12.11 21.97
CA ASP A 37 13.23 13.46 22.02
C ASP A 37 12.20 13.69 20.91
N ILE A 38 12.07 12.77 19.95
CA ILE A 38 11.09 12.84 18.86
C ILE A 38 9.76 12.30 19.36
N THR A 39 8.82 13.20 19.59
CA THR A 39 7.47 12.85 20.04
C THR A 39 6.46 12.71 18.89
N ALA A 40 5.31 12.08 19.18
CA ALA A 40 4.23 11.84 18.22
C ALA A 40 3.81 13.05 17.35
N PRO A 41 3.79 14.31 17.83
CA PRO A 41 3.45 15.46 17.00
C PRO A 41 4.33 15.65 15.76
N TYR A 42 5.63 15.33 15.81
CA TYR A 42 6.52 15.48 14.66
C TYR A 42 6.19 14.48 13.57
N ILE A 43 5.97 13.21 13.94
CA ILE A 43 5.61 12.18 12.97
C ILE A 43 4.18 12.36 12.46
N HIS A 44 3.24 12.81 13.27
CA HIS A 44 1.90 13.17 12.78
C HIS A 44 1.97 14.32 11.77
N ALA A 45 2.80 15.35 12.03
CA ALA A 45 2.98 16.46 11.09
C ALA A 45 3.66 16.04 9.78
N LEU A 46 4.49 14.99 9.77
CA LEU A 46 5.02 14.42 8.54
C LEU A 46 3.98 13.51 7.84
N PHE A 47 3.22 12.74 8.63
CA PHE A 47 2.23 11.80 8.12
C PHE A 47 1.14 12.47 7.29
N VAL A 48 0.69 13.68 7.65
CA VAL A 48 -0.32 14.42 6.86
C VAL A 48 0.13 14.73 5.43
N PHE A 49 1.42 14.66 5.11
CA PHE A 49 1.90 14.77 3.73
C PHE A 49 1.76 13.47 2.94
N THR A 50 1.70 12.35 3.63
CA THR A 50 1.55 11.02 3.02
C THR A 50 0.09 10.59 2.87
N HIS A 51 -0.82 11.21 3.64
CA HIS A 51 -2.24 10.88 3.65
C HIS A 51 -3.12 12.15 3.61
N PRO A 52 -4.15 12.21 2.75
CA PRO A 52 -4.53 11.21 1.76
C PRO A 52 -3.52 11.09 0.61
N TYR A 53 -3.43 9.90 0.02
CA TYR A 53 -2.46 9.57 -1.03
C TYR A 53 -2.56 10.50 -2.24
N SER A 54 -1.41 11.00 -2.71
CA SER A 54 -1.33 11.79 -3.93
C SER A 54 -0.02 11.51 -4.64
N ILE A 55 -0.08 11.12 -5.92
CA ILE A 55 1.12 10.83 -6.73
C ILE A 55 2.05 12.04 -6.75
N ALA A 56 1.50 13.24 -6.94
CA ALA A 56 2.28 14.47 -6.99
C ALA A 56 2.97 14.77 -5.65
N ILE A 57 2.27 14.60 -4.53
CA ILE A 57 2.87 14.82 -3.21
C ILE A 57 3.90 13.75 -2.87
N SER A 58 3.62 12.48 -3.16
CA SER A 58 4.56 11.39 -2.91
C SER A 58 5.82 11.48 -3.76
N GLN A 59 5.73 11.96 -5.00
CA GLN A 59 6.91 12.27 -5.82
C GLN A 59 7.76 13.37 -5.16
N LEU A 60 7.14 14.45 -4.67
CA LEU A 60 7.86 15.49 -3.95
C LEU A 60 8.50 14.97 -2.66
N LEU A 61 7.81 14.13 -1.88
CA LEU A 61 8.37 13.51 -0.68
C LEU A 61 9.55 12.58 -1.00
N PHE A 62 9.48 11.86 -2.12
CA PHE A 62 10.58 11.04 -2.62
C PHE A 62 11.78 11.92 -3.00
N GLU A 63 11.58 12.99 -3.77
CA GLU A 63 12.64 13.97 -4.09
C GLU A 63 13.27 14.60 -2.83
N LYS A 64 12.47 14.80 -1.78
CA LYS A 64 12.90 15.29 -0.47
C LYS A 64 13.57 14.22 0.41
N LYS A 65 13.75 12.99 -0.09
CA LYS A 65 14.34 11.85 0.63
C LYS A 65 13.60 11.50 1.91
N SER A 66 12.28 11.72 1.96
CA SER A 66 11.47 11.47 3.16
C SER A 66 11.56 10.03 3.66
N LEU A 67 11.80 9.06 2.77
CA LEU A 67 11.96 7.64 3.16
C LEU A 67 13.15 7.45 4.11
N THR A 68 14.26 8.16 3.94
CA THR A 68 15.43 8.07 4.85
C THR A 68 15.04 8.43 6.29
N TYR A 69 14.33 9.54 6.47
CA TYR A 69 13.94 10.02 7.80
C TYR A 69 12.86 9.13 8.42
N LEU A 70 11.92 8.63 7.63
CA LEU A 70 10.92 7.67 8.10
C LEU A 70 11.56 6.33 8.52
N LEU A 71 12.56 5.85 7.79
CA LEU A 71 13.32 4.65 8.16
C LEU A 71 14.11 4.83 9.46
N HIS A 72 14.57 6.05 9.75
CA HIS A 72 15.24 6.35 11.01
C HIS A 72 14.28 6.22 12.21
N LEU A 73 13.03 6.66 12.05
CA LEU A 73 12.00 6.56 13.08
C LEU A 73 11.58 5.12 13.42
N LEU A 74 11.96 4.13 12.62
CA LEU A 74 11.70 2.72 12.94
C LEU A 74 12.56 2.19 14.10
N ASP A 75 13.63 2.89 14.46
CA ASP A 75 14.47 2.54 15.62
C ASP A 75 13.92 3.11 16.95
N HIS A 76 12.78 3.83 16.89
CA HIS A 76 12.19 4.51 18.04
C HIS A 76 11.58 3.51 19.04
N GLN A 77 11.58 3.83 20.34
CA GLN A 77 11.01 2.94 21.37
C GLN A 77 9.48 3.05 21.51
N ASP A 78 8.91 4.22 21.22
CA ASP A 78 7.47 4.45 21.15
C ASP A 78 6.83 3.78 19.92
N GLN A 79 5.97 2.81 20.19
CA GLN A 79 5.25 2.03 19.19
C GLN A 79 4.33 2.86 18.27
N GLN A 80 3.74 3.95 18.76
CA GLN A 80 2.89 4.82 17.96
C GLN A 80 3.71 5.54 16.88
N ILE A 81 4.95 5.91 17.20
CA ILE A 81 5.86 6.55 16.24
C ILE A 81 6.30 5.55 15.19
N ILE A 82 6.68 4.34 15.58
CA ILE A 82 7.01 3.25 14.65
C ILE A 82 5.83 2.97 13.70
N ASN A 83 4.60 2.86 14.25
CA ASN A 83 3.40 2.61 13.45
C ASN A 83 3.14 3.74 12.45
N SER A 84 3.23 5.00 12.90
CA SER A 84 3.00 6.16 12.04
C SER A 84 4.06 6.28 10.94
N ALA A 85 5.32 5.95 11.25
CA ALA A 85 6.40 5.92 10.29
C ALA A 85 6.21 4.80 9.25
N LEU A 86 5.86 3.58 9.68
CA LEU A 86 5.53 2.48 8.76
C LEU A 86 4.37 2.82 7.84
N ALA A 87 3.28 3.36 8.39
CA ALA A 87 2.13 3.77 7.60
C ALA A 87 2.50 4.85 6.57
N ALA A 88 3.32 5.84 6.94
CA ALA A 88 3.84 6.84 6.03
C ALA A 88 4.70 6.23 4.91
N ILE A 89 5.56 5.24 5.22
CA ILE A 89 6.36 4.52 4.22
C ILE A 89 5.46 3.75 3.26
N VAL A 90 4.49 2.98 3.78
CA VAL A 90 3.48 2.27 2.98
C VAL A 90 2.79 3.24 2.04
N ASN A 91 2.44 4.44 2.52
CA ASN A 91 1.77 5.46 1.72
C ASN A 91 2.59 5.94 0.52
N ILE A 92 3.87 6.19 0.74
CA ILE A 92 4.80 6.59 -0.32
C ILE A 92 5.01 5.43 -1.31
N LEU A 93 5.20 4.21 -0.83
CA LEU A 93 5.41 3.04 -1.68
C LEU A 93 4.20 2.73 -2.57
N TYR A 94 2.98 2.79 -2.02
CA TYR A 94 1.78 2.64 -2.83
C TYR A 94 1.71 3.64 -3.99
N CYS A 95 2.19 4.86 -3.79
CA CYS A 95 2.26 5.86 -4.87
C CYS A 95 3.26 5.45 -5.97
N GLY A 96 4.35 4.77 -5.61
CA GLY A 96 5.26 4.15 -6.57
C GLY A 96 4.57 3.05 -7.39
N VAL A 97 3.75 2.21 -6.73
CA VAL A 97 3.00 1.15 -7.40
C VAL A 97 2.01 1.68 -8.42
N ILE A 98 1.21 2.69 -8.07
CA ILE A 98 0.17 3.25 -8.96
C ILE A 98 0.74 4.13 -10.08
N SER A 99 1.91 4.73 -9.89
CA SER A 99 2.50 5.66 -10.86
C SER A 99 3.31 4.99 -11.96
N THR A 100 3.53 3.67 -11.88
CA THR A 100 4.43 2.94 -12.79
C THR A 100 3.86 1.58 -13.19
N ASN A 101 4.22 1.11 -14.39
CA ASN A 101 3.76 -0.17 -14.93
C ASN A 101 4.17 -1.34 -14.00
N ASN A 102 3.25 -2.28 -13.76
CA ASN A 102 3.47 -3.40 -12.84
C ASN A 102 4.56 -4.39 -13.30
N THR A 103 4.87 -4.45 -14.59
CA THR A 103 5.97 -5.24 -15.14
C THR A 103 7.35 -4.64 -14.85
N LEU A 104 7.41 -3.38 -14.46
CA LEU A 104 8.66 -2.70 -14.10
C LEU A 104 8.95 -2.85 -12.61
N PRO A 105 10.24 -2.91 -12.22
CA PRO A 105 10.67 -2.73 -10.84
C PRO A 105 9.99 -1.58 -10.12
N HIS A 106 9.81 -1.70 -8.80
CA HIS A 106 9.33 -0.59 -8.00
C HIS A 106 10.29 0.62 -8.10
N PRO A 107 9.81 1.85 -8.37
CA PRO A 107 10.66 3.01 -8.62
C PRO A 107 11.52 3.39 -7.41
N TYR A 108 11.06 3.10 -6.20
CA TYR A 108 11.74 3.46 -4.95
C TYR A 108 12.60 2.33 -4.35
N TYR A 109 12.80 1.23 -5.09
CA TYR A 109 13.60 0.09 -4.61
C TYR A 109 15.04 0.50 -4.29
N GLU A 110 15.72 1.15 -5.22
CA GLU A 110 17.16 1.43 -5.08
C GLU A 110 17.46 2.32 -3.87
N GLU A 111 16.60 3.30 -3.60
CA GLU A 111 16.73 4.16 -2.41
C GLU A 111 16.57 3.36 -1.11
N LEU A 112 15.52 2.54 -1.00
CA LEU A 112 15.31 1.71 0.19
C LEU A 112 16.44 0.68 0.38
N TYR A 113 16.97 0.13 -0.71
CA TYR A 113 18.08 -0.80 -0.67
C TYR A 113 19.37 -0.11 -0.17
N GLN A 114 19.73 1.03 -0.77
CA GLN A 114 20.95 1.77 -0.41
C GLN A 114 20.94 2.30 1.03
N GLN A 115 19.75 2.60 1.58
CA GLN A 115 19.59 3.05 2.96
C GLN A 115 19.50 1.88 3.97
N GLY A 116 19.67 0.63 3.54
CA GLY A 116 19.47 -0.55 4.40
C GLY A 116 18.03 -0.73 4.89
N GLY A 117 17.08 -0.02 4.28
CA GLY A 117 15.67 0.01 4.69
C GLY A 117 14.98 -1.35 4.55
N ILE A 118 15.33 -2.12 3.52
CA ILE A 118 14.79 -3.48 3.31
C ILE A 118 15.12 -4.39 4.50
N GLN A 119 16.39 -4.45 4.89
CA GLN A 119 16.83 -5.27 6.03
C GLN A 119 16.19 -4.78 7.32
N LYS A 120 16.16 -3.45 7.54
CA LYS A 120 15.55 -2.86 8.74
C LYS A 120 14.07 -3.22 8.88
N ILE A 121 13.28 -3.05 7.81
CA ILE A 121 11.84 -3.38 7.80
C ILE A 121 11.64 -4.88 8.02
N PHE A 122 12.49 -5.74 7.44
CA PHE A 122 12.41 -7.18 7.65
C PHE A 122 12.75 -7.59 9.08
N THR A 123 13.80 -7.03 9.69
CA THR A 123 14.12 -7.26 11.10
C THR A 123 12.97 -6.83 12.00
N LEU A 124 12.37 -5.65 11.75
CA LEU A 124 11.19 -5.19 12.49
C LEU A 124 10.00 -6.15 12.32
N PHE A 125 9.75 -6.63 11.10
CA PHE A 125 8.70 -7.62 10.83
C PHE A 125 8.90 -8.93 11.62
N GLN A 126 10.15 -9.40 11.74
CA GLN A 126 10.48 -10.62 12.49
C GLN A 126 10.31 -10.42 14.01
N GLN A 127 10.68 -9.24 14.53
CA GLN A 127 10.77 -8.99 15.97
C GLN A 127 9.46 -8.46 16.57
N THR A 128 8.65 -7.74 15.79
CA THR A 128 7.45 -7.09 16.33
C THR A 128 6.34 -8.11 16.68
N THR A 129 5.72 -7.88 17.83
CA THR A 129 4.48 -8.55 18.26
C THR A 129 3.23 -7.72 17.94
N HIS A 130 3.41 -6.46 17.50
CA HIS A 130 2.31 -5.57 17.17
C HIS A 130 1.78 -5.87 15.77
N GLN A 131 0.50 -6.27 15.69
CA GLN A 131 -0.14 -6.68 14.44
C GLN A 131 -0.06 -5.60 13.35
N PHE A 132 -0.32 -4.33 13.69
CA PHE A 132 -0.28 -3.23 12.73
C PHE A 132 1.12 -3.08 12.11
N SER A 133 2.17 -3.01 12.93
CA SER A 133 3.54 -2.91 12.42
C SER A 133 3.91 -4.13 11.58
N LYS A 134 3.48 -5.33 12.00
CA LYS A 134 3.74 -6.57 11.27
C LYS A 134 3.09 -6.55 9.89
N ASN A 135 1.85 -6.10 9.81
CA ASN A 135 1.11 -5.94 8.55
C ASN A 135 1.79 -4.90 7.65
N CYS A 136 2.06 -3.68 8.15
CA CYS A 136 2.68 -2.63 7.35
C CYS A 136 4.08 -3.02 6.87
N SER A 137 4.90 -3.67 7.71
CA SER A 137 6.22 -4.14 7.30
C SER A 137 6.14 -5.21 6.21
N ALA A 138 5.23 -6.18 6.32
CA ALA A 138 4.98 -7.17 5.27
C ALA A 138 4.55 -6.49 3.96
N THR A 139 3.62 -5.54 4.03
CA THR A 139 3.16 -4.74 2.89
C THR A 139 4.32 -3.97 2.24
N CYS A 140 5.13 -3.23 3.01
CA CYS A 140 6.31 -2.51 2.50
C CYS A 140 7.24 -3.42 1.70
N LEU A 141 7.57 -4.59 2.25
CA LEU A 141 8.47 -5.56 1.61
C LEU A 141 7.85 -6.11 0.32
N VAL A 142 6.57 -6.45 0.33
CA VAL A 142 5.91 -6.91 -0.89
C VAL A 142 5.90 -5.85 -1.99
N LEU A 143 5.54 -4.60 -1.66
CA LEU A 143 5.45 -3.54 -2.66
C LEU A 143 6.82 -3.19 -3.27
N VAL A 144 7.87 -3.11 -2.44
CA VAL A 144 9.20 -2.72 -2.93
C VAL A 144 9.82 -3.78 -3.84
N PHE A 145 9.52 -5.06 -3.62
CA PHE A 145 10.02 -6.17 -4.44
C PHE A 145 9.20 -6.44 -5.70
N ARG A 146 8.28 -5.55 -6.09
CA ARG A 146 7.54 -5.69 -7.35
C ARG A 146 8.48 -5.94 -8.53
N SER A 147 8.19 -7.00 -9.30
CA SER A 147 8.96 -7.43 -10.47
C SER A 147 10.45 -7.64 -10.21
N ARG A 148 10.78 -8.07 -8.98
CA ARG A 148 12.13 -8.45 -8.52
C ARG A 148 12.09 -9.69 -7.63
N GLU A 149 13.21 -10.39 -7.55
CA GLU A 149 13.40 -11.48 -6.59
C GLU A 149 13.67 -10.90 -5.19
N MET A 150 13.00 -11.47 -4.16
CA MET A 150 13.30 -11.14 -2.76
C MET A 150 14.60 -11.84 -2.34
N PRO A 151 15.49 -11.14 -1.62
CA PRO A 151 16.68 -11.75 -1.06
C PRO A 151 16.26 -12.69 0.07
N TYR A 152 16.94 -13.84 0.14
CA TYR A 152 16.73 -14.92 1.11
C TYR A 152 15.39 -15.65 0.95
N PRO A 153 15.41 -16.96 0.64
CA PRO A 153 14.18 -17.77 0.52
C PRO A 153 13.25 -17.67 1.74
N GLU A 154 13.82 -17.59 2.94
CA GLU A 154 13.07 -17.51 4.20
C GLU A 154 12.22 -16.23 4.30
N MET A 155 12.71 -15.09 3.80
CA MET A 155 11.98 -13.82 3.84
C MET A 155 10.63 -13.95 3.13
N LYS A 156 10.66 -14.53 1.93
CA LYS A 156 9.48 -14.77 1.11
C LYS A 156 8.47 -15.67 1.82
N ASP A 157 8.92 -16.77 2.39
CA ASP A 157 8.03 -17.72 3.07
C ASP A 157 7.37 -17.12 4.31
N TYR A 158 8.12 -16.36 5.12
CA TYR A 158 7.55 -15.69 6.30
C TYR A 158 6.50 -14.65 5.93
N ILE A 159 6.77 -13.81 4.93
CA ILE A 159 5.84 -12.78 4.47
C ILE A 159 4.58 -13.41 3.91
N ILE A 160 4.70 -14.41 3.03
CA ILE A 160 3.56 -15.11 2.44
C ILE A 160 2.72 -15.80 3.51
N SER A 161 3.36 -16.48 4.47
CA SER A 161 2.67 -17.13 5.59
C SER A 161 1.88 -16.12 6.42
N HIS A 162 2.49 -14.98 6.76
CA HIS A 162 1.83 -13.91 7.50
C HIS A 162 0.63 -13.35 6.75
N LEU A 163 0.80 -12.95 5.48
CA LEU A 163 -0.29 -12.38 4.67
C LEU A 163 -1.46 -13.36 4.55
N LYS A 164 -1.20 -14.66 4.37
CA LYS A 164 -2.25 -15.70 4.35
C LYS A 164 -3.03 -15.79 5.65
N SER A 165 -2.37 -15.58 6.80
CA SER A 165 -3.05 -15.63 8.09
C SER A 165 -4.07 -14.50 8.29
N ILE A 166 -3.91 -13.39 7.57
CA ILE A 166 -4.72 -12.18 7.73
C ILE A 166 -5.71 -11.90 6.58
N VAL A 167 -5.77 -12.74 5.52
CA VAL A 167 -6.73 -12.55 4.41
C VAL A 167 -8.20 -12.62 4.85
N ASN A 168 -8.48 -13.28 5.98
CA ASN A 168 -9.82 -13.43 6.56
C ASN A 168 -9.97 -12.69 7.90
N HIS A 169 -9.10 -11.70 8.16
CA HIS A 169 -9.14 -10.91 9.39
C HIS A 169 -10.48 -10.17 9.54
N GLN A 170 -10.93 -9.86 10.77
CA GLN A 170 -12.24 -9.20 10.97
C GLN A 170 -12.26 -7.76 10.45
N ASP A 171 -11.13 -7.06 10.60
CA ASP A 171 -10.92 -5.72 10.06
C ASP A 171 -10.78 -5.75 8.52
N GLU A 172 -11.59 -4.92 7.86
CA GLU A 172 -11.69 -4.87 6.40
C GLU A 172 -10.44 -4.30 5.74
N GLU A 173 -9.83 -3.27 6.34
CA GLU A 173 -8.61 -2.64 5.83
C GLU A 173 -7.46 -3.65 5.82
N THR A 174 -7.26 -4.35 6.93
CA THR A 174 -6.26 -5.43 7.07
C THR A 174 -6.45 -6.53 6.03
N ARG A 175 -7.68 -6.98 5.78
CA ARG A 175 -7.94 -7.99 4.74
C ARG A 175 -7.57 -7.47 3.35
N ASN A 176 -8.02 -6.26 3.02
CA ASN A 176 -7.82 -5.67 1.71
C ASN A 176 -6.33 -5.44 1.43
N GLU A 177 -5.56 -4.98 2.41
CA GLU A 177 -4.10 -4.86 2.31
C GLU A 177 -3.43 -6.21 2.07
N ALA A 178 -3.85 -7.26 2.79
CA ALA A 178 -3.28 -8.60 2.64
C ALA A 178 -3.55 -9.18 1.24
N ILE A 179 -4.77 -9.01 0.74
CA ILE A 179 -5.18 -9.43 -0.60
C ILE A 179 -4.36 -8.69 -1.66
N LEU A 180 -4.24 -7.37 -1.53
CA LEU A 180 -3.49 -6.53 -2.46
C LEU A 180 -2.00 -6.91 -2.48
N ALA A 181 -1.39 -7.12 -1.32
CA ALA A 181 -0.02 -7.60 -1.23
C ALA A 181 0.15 -8.97 -1.91
N LEU A 182 -0.71 -9.95 -1.64
CA LEU A 182 -0.64 -11.26 -2.28
C LEU A 182 -0.82 -11.17 -3.82
N GLN A 183 -1.64 -10.26 -4.31
CA GLN A 183 -1.80 -10.00 -5.74
C GLN A 183 -0.56 -9.35 -6.37
N CYS A 184 0.08 -8.40 -5.68
CA CYS A 184 1.36 -7.84 -6.10
C CYS A 184 2.44 -8.93 -6.20
N LEU A 185 2.42 -9.92 -5.30
CA LEU A 185 3.29 -11.10 -5.41
C LEU A 185 2.94 -11.97 -6.62
N GLN A 186 1.66 -12.24 -6.90
CA GLN A 186 1.25 -13.05 -8.06
C GLN A 186 1.70 -12.48 -9.40
N GLN A 187 1.75 -11.17 -9.54
CA GLN A 187 2.19 -10.49 -10.77
C GLN A 187 3.71 -10.54 -10.96
N ASN A 188 4.45 -10.95 -9.92
CA ASN A 188 5.88 -11.01 -9.95
C ASN A 188 6.34 -12.39 -10.43
N SER A 189 6.99 -12.46 -11.60
CA SER A 189 7.48 -13.71 -12.20
C SER A 189 8.47 -14.47 -11.31
N TYR A 190 9.09 -13.80 -10.34
CA TYR A 190 9.98 -14.39 -9.33
C TYR A 190 9.23 -15.05 -8.16
N PHE A 191 7.90 -14.87 -8.10
CA PHE A 191 7.01 -15.52 -7.17
C PHE A 191 6.20 -16.59 -7.91
N ASN A 192 6.85 -17.73 -8.17
CA ASN A 192 6.16 -18.95 -8.59
C ASN A 192 5.25 -19.44 -7.45
N LEU A 193 4.01 -18.96 -7.42
CA LEU A 193 2.94 -19.46 -6.54
C LEU A 193 2.35 -20.78 -7.08
N GLN A 194 3.20 -21.71 -7.52
CA GLN A 194 2.77 -22.98 -8.14
C GLN A 194 2.03 -23.95 -7.19
N THR A 195 1.71 -23.55 -5.96
CA THR A 195 1.08 -24.42 -4.94
C THR A 195 0.10 -23.71 -4.02
N TYR A 196 -0.53 -22.60 -4.45
CA TYR A 196 -1.59 -21.98 -3.63
C TYR A 196 -2.83 -21.65 -4.44
N ASP A 197 -3.93 -22.29 -4.04
CA ASP A 197 -5.25 -22.25 -4.67
C ASP A 197 -5.68 -20.82 -4.96
N LYS A 198 -5.64 -20.46 -6.25
CA LYS A 198 -6.42 -19.36 -6.82
C LYS A 198 -7.90 -19.44 -6.39
N GLU A 199 -8.36 -20.65 -6.11
CA GLU A 199 -9.65 -20.92 -5.48
C GLU A 199 -9.75 -20.42 -4.04
N GLN A 200 -8.81 -20.61 -3.11
CA GLN A 200 -9.00 -20.22 -1.69
C GLN A 200 -9.09 -18.70 -1.46
N LEU A 201 -8.29 -17.88 -2.17
CA LEU A 201 -8.35 -16.42 -2.07
C LEU A 201 -9.67 -15.85 -2.61
N ASN A 202 -10.22 -16.47 -3.67
CA ASN A 202 -11.52 -16.11 -4.24
C ASN A 202 -12.70 -16.78 -3.50
N ASN A 203 -12.48 -17.96 -2.90
CA ASN A 203 -13.49 -18.77 -2.22
C ASN A 203 -13.89 -18.20 -0.86
N ALA A 204 -13.04 -17.36 -0.25
CA ALA A 204 -13.27 -16.86 1.10
C ALA A 204 -14.15 -15.59 1.17
N THR A 205 -14.27 -14.81 0.09
CA THR A 205 -14.85 -13.44 0.20
C THR A 205 -15.90 -13.08 -0.86
N GLY A 206 -16.03 -13.83 -1.96
CA GLY A 206 -16.89 -13.42 -3.09
C GLY A 206 -16.47 -12.08 -3.72
N GLN A 207 -15.28 -11.58 -3.37
CA GLN A 207 -14.76 -10.28 -3.76
C GLN A 207 -13.80 -10.41 -4.93
N LEU A 208 -14.02 -9.60 -5.95
CA LEU A 208 -13.23 -9.51 -7.17
C LEU A 208 -12.36 -8.27 -7.10
N PHE A 209 -11.06 -8.47 -7.30
CA PHE A 209 -10.16 -7.36 -7.54
C PHE A 209 -10.10 -7.07 -9.03
N ILE A 210 -10.32 -5.80 -9.37
CA ILE A 210 -10.39 -5.32 -10.73
C ILE A 210 -9.33 -4.24 -10.85
N TYR A 211 -8.48 -4.32 -11.87
CA TYR A 211 -7.33 -3.43 -12.03
C TYR A 211 -7.01 -3.27 -13.52
N GLN A 212 -6.11 -2.33 -13.84
CA GLN A 212 -5.72 -1.98 -15.22
C GLN A 212 -6.85 -1.36 -16.06
N PHE A 213 -7.79 -0.66 -15.43
CA PHE A 213 -8.75 0.18 -16.16
C PHE A 213 -8.36 1.66 -16.10
N GLY A 214 -8.91 2.45 -17.02
CA GLY A 214 -8.63 3.88 -17.13
C GLY A 214 -9.08 4.72 -15.94
N GLU A 215 -8.55 5.94 -15.86
CA GLU A 215 -8.88 6.94 -14.83
C GLU A 215 -10.37 7.34 -14.81
N ASP A 216 -11.10 7.09 -15.90
CA ASP A 216 -12.52 7.44 -16.02
C ASP A 216 -13.47 6.34 -15.49
N MET A 217 -12.92 5.26 -14.91
CA MET A 217 -13.72 4.18 -14.33
C MET A 217 -14.60 4.70 -13.19
N THR A 218 -15.84 4.20 -13.09
CA THR A 218 -16.79 4.62 -12.05
C THR A 218 -17.38 3.43 -11.31
N GLN A 219 -17.83 3.66 -10.07
CA GLN A 219 -18.53 2.63 -9.30
C GLN A 219 -19.80 2.19 -10.01
N SER A 220 -20.53 3.13 -10.64
CA SER A 220 -21.74 2.83 -11.41
C SER A 220 -21.45 1.91 -12.59
N TRP A 221 -20.37 2.16 -13.33
CA TRP A 221 -19.95 1.31 -14.43
C TRP A 221 -19.55 -0.09 -13.93
N LEU A 222 -18.73 -0.17 -12.88
CA LEU A 222 -18.35 -1.45 -12.28
C LEU A 222 -19.58 -2.20 -11.77
N LYS A 223 -20.59 -1.50 -11.25
CA LYS A 223 -21.83 -2.12 -10.81
C LYS A 223 -22.58 -2.73 -11.98
N GLU A 224 -22.86 -1.92 -13.00
CA GLU A 224 -23.60 -2.34 -14.18
C GLU A 224 -22.89 -3.48 -14.91
N HIS A 225 -21.56 -3.38 -15.07
CA HIS A 225 -20.76 -4.41 -15.71
C HIS A 225 -20.76 -5.73 -14.93
N PHE A 226 -20.71 -5.71 -13.59
CA PHE A 226 -20.64 -6.94 -12.81
C PHE A 226 -22.01 -7.52 -12.45
N GLU A 227 -23.08 -6.72 -12.50
CA GLU A 227 -24.46 -7.17 -12.29
C GLU A 227 -24.92 -8.23 -13.30
N GLN A 228 -24.32 -8.26 -14.50
CA GLN A 228 -24.61 -9.30 -15.50
C GLN A 228 -24.21 -10.72 -15.04
N PHE A 229 -23.26 -10.82 -14.10
CA PHE A 229 -22.80 -12.11 -13.58
C PHE A 229 -23.54 -12.53 -12.31
N GLY A 230 -24.18 -11.59 -11.62
CA GLY A 230 -24.99 -11.80 -10.42
C GLY A 230 -25.07 -10.54 -9.56
N ARG A 231 -25.74 -10.63 -8.40
CA ARG A 231 -25.95 -9.46 -7.53
C ARG A 231 -24.65 -8.95 -6.92
N VAL A 232 -24.32 -7.68 -7.16
CA VAL A 232 -23.24 -6.95 -6.49
C VAL A 232 -23.68 -6.49 -5.10
N ILE A 233 -22.87 -6.74 -4.07
CA ILE A 233 -23.08 -6.30 -2.68
C ILE A 233 -22.42 -4.94 -2.43
N SER A 234 -21.14 -4.82 -2.77
CA SER A 234 -20.36 -3.62 -2.50
C SER A 234 -19.33 -3.39 -3.58
N ILE A 235 -19.01 -2.12 -3.82
CA ILE A 235 -17.95 -1.72 -4.73
C ILE A 235 -17.07 -0.73 -3.99
N PHE A 236 -15.80 -1.09 -3.84
CA PHE A 236 -14.79 -0.16 -3.38
C PHE A 236 -13.98 0.27 -4.60
N LEU A 237 -14.29 1.45 -5.13
CA LEU A 237 -13.48 2.09 -6.16
C LEU A 237 -12.77 3.28 -5.55
N PRO A 238 -11.47 3.16 -5.26
CA PRO A 238 -10.66 4.30 -4.85
C PRO A 238 -10.64 5.36 -5.96
N VAL A 239 -11.06 6.57 -5.62
CA VAL A 239 -11.09 7.73 -6.53
C VAL A 239 -10.16 8.80 -5.98
N SER A 240 -9.37 9.44 -6.84
CA SER A 240 -8.57 10.64 -6.57
C SER A 240 -8.93 11.72 -7.58
N MET A 241 -9.24 12.93 -7.12
CA MET A 241 -9.64 14.06 -8.00
C MET A 241 -10.81 13.76 -8.95
N GLY A 242 -11.79 12.95 -8.51
CA GLY A 242 -12.93 12.54 -9.35
C GLY A 242 -12.61 11.44 -10.38
N LYS A 243 -11.37 10.95 -10.38
CA LYS A 243 -10.87 9.90 -11.28
C LYS A 243 -10.52 8.64 -10.51
N SER A 244 -10.81 7.50 -11.10
CA SER A 244 -10.46 6.21 -10.52
C SER A 244 -8.95 5.99 -10.45
N ARG A 245 -8.51 5.29 -9.40
CA ARG A 245 -7.09 4.95 -9.17
C ARG A 245 -6.60 3.75 -9.97
N GLY A 246 -7.33 3.36 -11.02
CA GLY A 246 -6.98 2.25 -11.92
C GLY A 246 -7.14 0.84 -11.34
N PHE A 247 -7.73 0.74 -10.14
CA PHE A 247 -8.15 -0.51 -9.52
C PHE A 247 -9.34 -0.30 -8.59
N GLY A 248 -10.04 -1.37 -8.25
CA GLY A 248 -11.19 -1.39 -7.36
C GLY A 248 -11.57 -2.82 -7.01
N PHE A 249 -12.51 -2.95 -6.09
CA PHE A 249 -13.01 -4.23 -5.61
C PHE A 249 -14.51 -4.29 -5.82
N VAL A 250 -15.00 -5.42 -6.30
CA VAL A 250 -16.44 -5.70 -6.45
C VAL A 250 -16.76 -6.95 -5.66
N THR A 251 -17.59 -6.82 -4.62
CA THR A 251 -18.05 -7.95 -3.81
C THR A 251 -19.36 -8.47 -4.38
N MET A 252 -19.39 -9.74 -4.78
CA MET A 252 -20.57 -10.43 -5.29
C MET A 252 -21.32 -11.13 -4.15
N LYS A 253 -22.64 -11.23 -4.26
CA LYS A 253 -23.48 -11.94 -3.28
C LYS A 253 -23.28 -13.45 -3.30
N GLU A 254 -23.13 -13.99 -4.50
CA GLU A 254 -22.98 -15.42 -4.74
C GLU A 254 -21.56 -15.69 -5.22
N LYS A 255 -20.97 -16.74 -4.67
CA LYS A 255 -19.61 -17.16 -5.01
C LYS A 255 -19.52 -17.64 -6.46
N GLU A 256 -20.58 -18.26 -6.96
CA GLU A 256 -20.70 -18.68 -8.35
C GLU A 256 -20.74 -17.47 -9.29
N ALA A 257 -21.29 -16.33 -8.84
CA ALA A 257 -21.30 -15.09 -9.59
C ALA A 257 -19.91 -14.45 -9.68
N SER A 258 -19.12 -14.49 -8.61
CA SER A 258 -17.72 -14.02 -8.66
C SER A 258 -16.87 -14.89 -9.59
N LEU A 259 -17.04 -16.21 -9.55
CA LEU A 259 -16.31 -17.13 -10.44
C LEU A 259 -16.66 -16.91 -11.93
N ARG A 260 -17.94 -16.70 -12.25
CA ARG A 260 -18.37 -16.36 -13.63
C ARG A 260 -17.75 -15.05 -14.12
N ALA A 261 -17.81 -14.00 -13.30
CA ALA A 261 -17.24 -12.70 -13.63
C ALA A 261 -15.72 -12.78 -13.84
N PHE A 262 -15.01 -13.50 -12.97
CA PHE A 262 -13.57 -13.73 -13.10
C PHE A 262 -13.24 -14.42 -14.41
N ASN A 263 -13.86 -15.57 -14.71
CA ASN A 263 -13.58 -16.33 -15.93
C ASN A 263 -13.87 -15.53 -17.21
N HIS A 264 -14.83 -14.60 -17.15
CA HIS A 264 -15.15 -13.73 -18.28
C HIS A 264 -14.18 -12.55 -18.43
N CYS A 265 -13.69 -11.97 -17.33
CA CYS A 265 -12.89 -10.73 -17.33
C CYS A 265 -11.37 -10.96 -17.28
N PHE A 266 -10.91 -12.19 -17.00
CA PHE A 266 -9.47 -12.52 -16.82
C PHE A 266 -8.61 -12.32 -18.08
N HIS A 267 -9.22 -12.12 -19.26
CA HIS A 267 -8.52 -11.93 -20.54
C HIS A 267 -9.00 -10.71 -21.33
N THR A 268 -9.80 -9.84 -20.72
CA THR A 268 -10.49 -8.75 -21.42
C THR A 268 -10.06 -7.43 -20.81
N SER A 269 -9.45 -6.58 -21.63
CA SER A 269 -9.25 -5.18 -21.27
C SER A 269 -10.63 -4.52 -21.12
N LEU A 270 -10.92 -4.00 -19.93
CA LEU A 270 -12.08 -3.17 -19.67
C LEU A 270 -11.77 -1.77 -20.24
N ASN A 271 -11.85 -1.64 -21.57
CA ASN A 271 -11.69 -0.37 -22.29
C ASN A 271 -13.03 0.34 -22.44
#